data_AF-A0A2M7WEA1-F1
#
_entry.id   AF-A0A2M7WEA1-F1
#
_cell.length_a   1.000
_cell.length_b   1.000
_cell.length_c   1.000
_cell.angle_alpha   90.00
_cell.angle_beta   90.00
_cell.angle_gamma   90.00
#
_symmetry.space_group_name_H-M   'P 1'
#
loop_
_entity.id
_entity.type
_entity.pdbx_description
1 polymer ?
#
loop_
_entity_poly.entity_id
_entity_poly.type
_entity_poly.pdbx_seq_one_letter_code
_entity_poly.pdbx_strand_id
1 'polypeptide(L)'
;MQNLLYALIQVIHNFGAVAIVGLATIGVWRVQASISSHRRLALWLAIAWAVQVAAGGAFGATSLYYYGHFPDIHGIAVAALGIKVVCAGLGFAIAALYWWRQAVGPLVHPRTVWGVSLALGATALTAAAFLRWFS
;
A
#
# COMPACT_ATOMS: atom_id res chain seq x y z
N MET A 1 21.91 4.69 -14.42
CA MET A 1 21.15 5.45 -15.45
C MET A 1 20.24 6.45 -14.77
N GLN A 2 20.20 7.70 -15.22
CA GLN A 2 19.26 8.72 -14.72
C GLN A 2 17.98 8.66 -15.55
N ASN A 3 16.90 8.10 -15.00
CA ASN A 3 15.63 7.99 -15.71
C ASN A 3 14.54 8.71 -14.90
N LEU A 4 14.05 9.83 -15.45
CA LEU A 4 13.03 10.67 -14.82
C LEU A 4 11.75 9.88 -14.52
N LEU A 5 11.35 8.95 -15.40
CA LEU A 5 10.16 8.13 -15.18
C LEU A 5 10.30 7.25 -13.93
N TYR A 6 11.47 6.63 -13.74
CA TYR A 6 11.76 5.89 -12.51
C TYR A 6 11.70 6.79 -11.26
N ALA A 7 12.27 7.99 -11.33
CA ALA A 7 12.23 8.93 -10.21
C ALA A 7 10.80 9.33 -9.85
N LEU A 8 9.96 9.62 -10.85
CA LEU A 8 8.55 9.96 -10.66
C LEU A 8 7.76 8.80 -10.07
N ILE A 9 7.96 7.58 -10.57
CA ILE A 9 7.35 6.37 -10.01
C ILE A 9 7.74 6.22 -8.54
N GLN A 10 9.01 6.41 -8.20
CA GLN A 10 9.48 6.29 -6.82
C GLN A 10 8.91 7.39 -5.90
N VAL A 11 8.74 8.62 -6.39
CA VAL A 11 8.07 9.70 -5.65
C VAL A 11 6.64 9.27 -5.31
N ILE A 12 5.86 8.86 -6.31
CA ILE A 12 4.48 8.38 -6.12
C ILE A 12 4.46 7.20 -5.13
N HIS A 13 5.38 6.26 -5.29
CA HIS A 13 5.45 5.05 -4.47
C HIS A 13 5.77 5.35 -3.00
N ASN A 14 6.67 6.31 -2.74
CA ASN A 14 7.07 6.70 -1.39
C ASN A 14 5.97 7.51 -0.69
N PHE A 15 5.40 8.51 -1.36
CA PHE A 15 4.30 9.29 -0.79
C PHE A 15 3.03 8.45 -0.60
N GLY A 16 2.76 7.48 -1.49
CA GLY A 16 1.70 6.51 -1.32
C GLY A 16 1.88 5.66 -0.06
N ALA A 17 3.11 5.21 0.22
CA ALA A 17 3.42 4.48 1.45
C ALA A 17 3.23 5.32 2.72
N VAL A 18 3.65 6.60 2.69
CA VAL A 18 3.39 7.55 3.80
C VAL A 18 1.89 7.72 4.02
N ALA A 19 1.11 7.88 2.95
CA ALA A 19 -0.34 8.01 3.03
C ALA A 19 -0.99 6.77 3.67
N ILE A 20 -0.57 5.56 3.29
CA ILE A 20 -1.10 4.31 3.86
C ILE A 20 -0.89 4.26 5.37
N VAL A 21 0.34 4.47 5.84
CA VAL A 21 0.66 4.42 7.27
C VAL A 21 0.01 5.56 8.04
N GLY A 22 0.04 6.77 7.49
CA GLY A 22 -0.58 7.95 8.10
C GLY A 22 -2.09 7.79 8.25
N LEU A 23 -2.80 7.40 7.19
CA LEU A 23 -4.25 7.18 7.22
C LEU A 23 -4.63 6.07 8.20
N ALA A 24 -3.90 4.95 8.20
CA ALA A 24 -4.14 3.87 9.15
C ALA A 24 -3.89 4.30 10.61
N THR A 25 -2.83 5.07 10.86
CA THR A 25 -2.52 5.63 12.18
C THR A 25 -3.62 6.58 12.66
N ILE A 26 -4.09 7.48 11.80
CA ILE A 26 -5.22 8.38 12.10
C ILE A 26 -6.48 7.55 12.40
N GLY A 27 -6.75 6.49 11.63
CA GLY A 27 -7.87 5.59 11.85
C GLY A 27 -7.83 4.90 13.22
N VAL A 28 -6.63 4.45 13.65
CA VAL A 28 -6.43 3.87 14.99
C VAL A 28 -6.68 4.91 16.09
N TRP A 29 -6.12 6.11 15.95
CA TRP A 29 -6.25 7.18 16.96
C TRP A 29 -7.66 7.78 17.03
N ARG A 30 -8.35 7.88 15.90
CA ARG A 30 -9.69 8.46 15.80
C ARG A 30 -10.77 7.39 15.73
N VAL A 31 -10.64 6.32 16.51
CA VAL A 31 -11.61 5.21 16.51
C VAL A 31 -13.04 5.66 16.81
N GLN A 32 -13.22 6.67 17.66
CA GLN A 32 -14.51 7.24 18.06
C GLN A 32 -15.09 8.26 17.07
N ALA A 33 -14.42 8.50 15.93
CA ALA A 33 -14.93 9.43 14.92
C ALA A 33 -16.24 8.92 14.27
N SER A 34 -16.97 9.84 13.65
CA SER A 34 -18.23 9.53 12.96
C SER A 34 -18.06 8.52 11.82
N ILE A 35 -19.13 7.78 11.51
CA ILE A 35 -19.19 6.82 10.40
C ILE A 35 -18.74 7.46 9.07
N SER A 36 -19.20 8.68 8.79
CA SER A 36 -18.82 9.45 7.59
C SER A 36 -17.32 9.73 7.52
N SER A 37 -16.69 10.02 8.67
CA SER A 37 -15.24 10.24 8.75
C SER A 37 -14.47 8.96 8.44
N HIS A 38 -14.85 7.84 9.06
CA HIS A 38 -14.24 6.53 8.82
C HIS A 38 -14.41 6.06 7.38
N ARG A 39 -15.58 6.28 6.78
CA ARG A 39 -15.83 5.97 5.38
C ARG A 39 -14.92 6.77 4.45
N ARG A 40 -14.76 8.08 4.69
CA ARG A 40 -13.87 8.92 3.88
C ARG A 40 -12.41 8.51 4.03
N LEU A 41 -11.95 8.21 5.25
CA LEU A 41 -10.60 7.68 5.47
C LEU A 41 -10.39 6.35 4.73
N ALA A 42 -11.39 5.47 4.73
CA ALA A 42 -11.30 4.15 4.09
C ALA A 42 -11.17 4.28 2.57
N LEU A 43 -11.92 5.21 1.97
CA LEU A 43 -11.78 5.54 0.56
C LEU A 43 -10.37 6.00 0.22
N TRP A 44 -9.83 6.95 1.00
CA TRP A 44 -8.47 7.44 0.77
C TRP A 44 -7.41 6.36 0.96
N LEU A 45 -7.60 5.48 1.94
CA LEU A 45 -6.70 4.34 2.15
C LEU A 45 -6.76 3.36 0.96
N ALA A 46 -7.96 3.09 0.43
CA ALA A 46 -8.13 2.25 -0.75
C ALA A 46 -7.45 2.85 -1.99
N ILE A 47 -7.61 4.16 -2.21
CA ILE A 47 -6.93 4.89 -3.28
C ILE A 47 -5.41 4.80 -3.11
N ALA A 48 -4.89 5.01 -1.90
CA ALA A 48 -3.46 4.95 -1.63
C ALA A 48 -2.88 3.54 -1.90
N TRP A 49 -3.60 2.47 -1.52
CA TRP A 49 -3.21 1.11 -1.87
C TRP A 49 -3.27 0.84 -3.38
N ALA A 50 -4.30 1.32 -4.06
CA ALA A 50 -4.42 1.17 -5.51
C ALA A 50 -3.27 1.86 -6.25
N VAL A 51 -2.91 3.08 -5.82
CA VAL A 51 -1.74 3.81 -6.34
C VAL A 51 -0.45 3.02 -6.09
N GLN A 52 -0.29 2.37 -4.93
CA GLN A 52 0.89 1.53 -4.66
C GLN A 52 0.99 0.31 -5.57
N VAL A 53 -0.13 -0.37 -5.82
CA VAL A 53 -0.16 -1.52 -6.73
C VAL A 53 0.17 -1.06 -8.16
N ALA A 54 -0.45 0.03 -8.60
CA ALA A 54 -0.22 0.59 -9.93
C ALA A 54 1.23 1.08 -10.11
N ALA A 55 1.79 1.79 -9.14
CA ALA A 55 3.17 2.27 -9.18
C ALA A 55 4.18 1.11 -9.17
N GLY A 56 3.94 0.07 -8.36
CA GLY A 56 4.76 -1.14 -8.37
C GLY A 56 4.72 -1.89 -9.70
N GLY A 57 3.53 -2.01 -10.31
CA GLY A 57 3.37 -2.58 -11.65
C GLY A 57 4.07 -1.74 -12.72
N ALA A 58 3.92 -0.42 -12.66
CA ALA A 58 4.58 0.52 -13.58
C ALA A 58 6.12 0.45 -13.48
N PHE A 59 6.66 0.24 -12.27
CA PHE A 59 8.10 0.01 -12.08
C PHE A 59 8.57 -1.24 -12.82
N GLY A 60 7.87 -2.37 -12.66
CA GLY A 60 8.18 -3.61 -13.38
C GLY A 60 8.05 -3.48 -14.89
N ALA A 61 6.98 -2.85 -15.37
CA ALA A 61 6.74 -2.61 -16.79
C ALA A 61 7.79 -1.68 -17.42
N THR A 62 8.20 -0.64 -16.69
CA THR A 62 9.26 0.27 -17.13
C THR A 62 10.61 -0.45 -17.20
N SER A 63 10.87 -1.41 -16.30
CA SER A 63 12.08 -2.26 -16.39
C SER A 63 12.09 -3.11 -17.66
N LEU A 64 10.99 -3.81 -17.93
CA LEU A 64 10.84 -4.58 -19.15
C LEU A 64 11.05 -3.71 -20.39
N TYR A 65 10.44 -2.52 -20.43
CA TYR A 65 10.49 -1.64 -21.60
C TYR A 65 11.89 -1.10 -21.88
N TYR A 66 12.63 -0.64 -20.86
CA TYR A 66 13.95 -0.03 -21.05
C TYR A 66 15.11 -1.03 -21.06
N TYR A 67 15.00 -2.14 -20.33
CA TYR A 67 16.11 -3.08 -20.13
C TYR A 67 15.85 -4.47 -20.73
N GLY A 68 14.65 -4.74 -21.27
CA GLY A 68 14.30 -6.03 -21.88
C GLY A 68 14.07 -7.17 -20.87
N HIS A 69 14.24 -6.90 -19.58
CA HIS A 69 14.02 -7.87 -18.52
C HIS A 69 13.36 -7.21 -17.30
N PHE A 70 12.66 -8.02 -16.49
CA PHE A 70 12.19 -7.58 -15.17
C PHE A 70 13.38 -7.24 -14.26
N PRO A 71 13.17 -6.45 -13.20
CA PRO A 71 14.23 -6.15 -12.24
C PRO A 71 14.84 -7.45 -11.73
N ASP A 72 16.18 -7.47 -11.62
CA ASP A 72 16.93 -8.67 -11.29
C ASP A 72 16.81 -8.96 -9.79
N ILE A 73 15.75 -9.67 -9.39
CA ILE A 73 15.37 -9.91 -7.99
C ILE A 73 15.63 -11.38 -7.67
N HIS A 74 16.54 -11.63 -6.74
CA HIS A 74 16.94 -12.98 -6.36
C HIS A 74 16.83 -13.23 -4.86
N GLY A 75 16.67 -14.50 -4.49
CA GLY A 75 16.71 -14.96 -3.10
C GLY A 75 15.66 -14.29 -2.22
N ILE A 76 16.12 -13.72 -1.10
CA ILE A 76 15.26 -13.09 -0.08
C ILE A 76 14.44 -11.92 -0.65
N ALA A 77 14.95 -11.24 -1.69
CA ALA A 77 14.24 -10.13 -2.32
C ALA A 77 12.94 -10.58 -3.00
N VAL A 78 12.88 -11.81 -3.54
CA VAL A 78 11.64 -12.36 -4.12
C VAL A 78 10.58 -12.57 -3.04
N ALA A 79 10.97 -13.11 -1.88
CA ALA A 79 10.07 -13.28 -0.75
C ALA A 79 9.58 -11.92 -0.22
N ALA A 80 10.47 -10.92 -0.12
CA ALA A 80 10.10 -9.57 0.29
C ALA A 80 9.12 -8.92 -0.70
N LEU A 81 9.32 -9.12 -2.01
CA LEU A 81 8.36 -8.66 -3.03
C LEU A 81 7.00 -9.34 -2.86
N GLY A 82 6.98 -10.66 -2.68
CA GLY A 82 5.76 -11.42 -2.45
C GLY A 82 4.97 -10.93 -1.24
N ILE A 83 5.65 -10.74 -0.10
CA ILE A 83 5.05 -10.17 1.13
C ILE A 83 4.45 -8.79 0.84
N LYS A 84 5.20 -7.91 0.19
CA LYS A 84 4.75 -6.55 -0.14
C LYS A 84 3.51 -6.57 -1.05
N VAL A 85 3.46 -7.46 -2.04
CA VAL A 85 2.30 -7.62 -2.94
C VAL A 85 1.08 -8.15 -2.18
N VAL A 86 1.25 -9.17 -1.33
CA VAL A 86 0.17 -9.70 -0.49
C VAL A 86 -0.37 -8.61 0.44
N CYS A 87 0.50 -7.86 1.10
CA CYS A 87 0.08 -6.74 1.95
C CYS A 87 -0.69 -5.69 1.16
N ALA A 88 -0.26 -5.36 -0.07
CA ALA A 88 -0.95 -4.40 -0.90
C ALA A 88 -2.33 -4.87 -1.36
N GLY A 89 -2.45 -6.14 -1.76
CA GLY A 89 -3.72 -6.75 -2.15
C GLY A 89 -4.71 -6.82 -0.98
N LEU A 90 -4.27 -7.32 0.18
CA LEU A 90 -5.10 -7.38 1.39
C LEU A 90 -5.47 -6.00 1.90
N GLY A 91 -4.52 -5.06 1.91
CA GLY A 91 -4.75 -3.69 2.36
C GLY A 91 -5.78 -2.97 1.49
N PHE A 92 -5.68 -3.11 0.17
CA PHE A 92 -6.69 -2.60 -0.77
C PHE A 92 -8.07 -3.23 -0.51
N ALA A 93 -8.13 -4.57 -0.43
CA ALA A 93 -9.38 -5.29 -0.26
C ALA A 93 -10.09 -4.91 1.05
N ILE A 94 -9.35 -4.83 2.16
CA ILE A 94 -9.89 -4.41 3.46
C ILE A 94 -10.40 -2.97 3.39
N ALA A 95 -9.63 -2.03 2.83
CA ALA A 95 -10.03 -0.63 2.76
C ALA A 95 -11.26 -0.41 1.86
N ALA A 96 -11.29 -1.07 0.70
CA ALA A 96 -12.42 -1.00 -0.24
C ALA A 96 -13.69 -1.63 0.34
N LEU A 97 -13.56 -2.82 0.96
CA LEU A 97 -14.67 -3.51 1.60
C LEU A 97 -15.22 -2.71 2.78
N TYR A 98 -14.33 -2.12 3.59
CA TYR A 98 -14.74 -1.28 4.72
C TYR A 98 -15.43 0.00 4.24
N TRP A 99 -14.92 0.66 3.20
CA TRP A 99 -15.58 1.82 2.59
C TRP A 99 -16.99 1.49 2.08
N TRP A 100 -17.15 0.37 1.37
CA TRP A 100 -18.43 -0.08 0.84
C TRP A 100 -19.41 -0.44 1.97
N ARG A 101 -18.95 -1.20 2.98
CA ARG A 101 -19.81 -1.62 4.09
C ARG A 101 -20.22 -0.50 5.03
N GLN A 102 -19.42 0.55 5.18
CA GLN A 102 -19.81 1.72 5.97
C GLN A 102 -21.08 2.41 5.44
N ALA A 103 -21.50 2.16 4.19
CA ALA A 103 -22.77 2.65 3.65
C ALA A 103 -23.99 1.79 4.07
N VAL A 104 -23.77 0.54 4.49
CA VAL A 104 -24.83 -0.45 4.78
C VAL A 104 -24.90 -0.78 6.28
N GLY A 105 -23.76 -0.75 6.98
CA GLY A 105 -23.63 -1.01 8.42
C GLY A 105 -22.29 -1.68 8.75
N PRO A 106 -21.56 -1.22 9.78
CA PRO A 106 -20.27 -1.81 10.13
C PRO A 106 -20.43 -3.21 10.77
N LEU A 107 -19.77 -4.22 10.20
CA LEU A 107 -19.72 -5.58 10.74
C LEU A 107 -18.54 -5.82 11.68
N VAL A 108 -17.53 -4.95 11.62
CA VAL A 108 -16.26 -5.11 12.33
C VAL A 108 -15.95 -3.81 13.06
N HIS A 109 -15.43 -3.92 14.28
CA HIS A 109 -15.03 -2.76 15.05
C HIS A 109 -13.94 -1.95 14.31
N PRO A 110 -14.07 -0.61 14.18
CA PRO A 110 -13.10 0.21 13.43
C PRO A 110 -11.65 0.01 13.87
N ARG A 111 -11.41 -0.19 15.18
CA ARG A 111 -10.07 -0.45 15.73
C ARG A 111 -9.37 -1.63 15.07
N THR A 112 -10.09 -2.71 14.78
CA THR A 112 -9.54 -3.91 14.15
C THR A 112 -9.14 -3.62 12.71
N VAL A 113 -10.03 -2.95 11.95
CA VAL A 113 -9.77 -2.60 10.54
C VAL A 113 -8.54 -1.70 10.43
N TRP A 114 -8.47 -0.65 11.25
CA TRP A 114 -7.35 0.28 11.23
C TRP A 114 -6.06 -0.32 11.77
N GLY A 115 -6.13 -1.15 12.82
CA GLY A 115 -4.98 -1.86 13.38
C GLY A 115 -4.37 -2.84 12.38
N VAL A 116 -5.20 -3.65 11.70
CA VAL A 116 -4.75 -4.55 10.64
C VAL A 116 -4.17 -3.76 9.46
N SER A 117 -4.83 -2.67 9.04
CA SER A 117 -4.33 -1.82 7.96
C SER A 117 -2.95 -1.22 8.29
N LEU A 118 -2.75 -0.80 9.55
CA LEU A 118 -1.46 -0.28 10.02
C LEU A 118 -0.38 -1.37 10.01
N ALA A 119 -0.71 -2.57 10.48
CA ALA A 119 0.21 -3.71 10.47
C ALA A 119 0.62 -4.10 9.04
N LEU A 120 -0.33 -4.13 8.10
CA LEU A 120 -0.06 -4.39 6.68
C LEU A 120 0.82 -3.29 6.06
N GLY A 121 0.53 -2.02 6.36
CA GLY A 121 1.34 -0.88 5.91
C GLY A 121 2.78 -0.93 6.42
N ALA A 122 2.96 -1.18 7.72
CA ALA A 122 4.27 -1.32 8.34
C ALA A 122 5.04 -2.53 7.76
N THR A 123 4.39 -3.68 7.63
CA THR A 123 5.00 -4.89 7.06
C THR A 123 5.43 -4.66 5.61
N ALA A 124 4.60 -4.00 4.80
CA ALA A 124 4.93 -3.65 3.43
C ALA A 124 6.11 -2.67 3.33
N LEU A 125 6.22 -1.70 4.25
CA LEU A 125 7.37 -0.79 4.35
C LEU A 125 8.65 -1.54 4.72
N THR A 126 8.59 -2.42 5.72
CA THR A 126 9.73 -3.26 6.11
C THR A 126 10.18 -4.11 4.94
N ALA A 127 9.26 -4.80 4.27
CA ALA A 127 9.58 -5.58 3.06
C ALA A 127 10.19 -4.71 1.95
N ALA A 128 9.70 -3.47 1.77
CA ALA A 128 10.29 -2.52 0.82
C ALA A 128 11.70 -2.07 1.22
N ALA A 129 12.05 -2.03 2.50
CA ALA A 129 13.41 -1.74 2.94
C ALA A 129 14.36 -2.89 2.57
N PHE A 130 13.95 -4.14 2.80
CA PHE A 130 14.72 -5.32 2.35
C PHE A 130 14.89 -5.34 0.82
N LEU A 131 13.86 -5.02 0.05
CA LEU A 131 13.98 -4.92 -1.41
C LEU A 131 15.05 -3.92 -1.84
N ARG A 132 15.13 -2.76 -1.19
CA ARG A 132 16.13 -1.72 -1.50
C ARG A 132 17.55 -2.12 -1.08
N TRP A 133 17.70 -3.02 -0.13
CA TRP A 133 19.01 -3.55 0.26
C TRP A 133 19.60 -4.49 -0.80
N PHE A 134 18.75 -5.20 -1.55
CA PHE A 134 19.15 -6.16 -2.58
C PHE A 134 19.14 -5.60 -4.02
N SER A 135 18.71 -4.34 -4.21
CA SER A 135 18.56 -3.69 -5.53
C SER A 135 19.65 -2.70 -5.85
#